data_AF-A0A3P1YEX7-F1
#
_entry.id   AF-A0A3P1YEX7-F1
#
_cell.length_a   1.000
_cell.length_b   1.000
_cell.length_c   1.000
_cell.angle_alpha   90.00
_cell.angle_beta   90.00
_cell.angle_gamma   90.00
#
_symmetry.space_group_name_H-M   'P 1'
#
loop_
_entity.id
_entity.type
_entity.pdbx_description
1 polymer ?
#
loop_
_entity_poly.entity_id
_entity_poly.type
_entity_poly.pdbx_seq_one_letter_code
_entity_poly.pdbx_strand_id
1 'polypeptide(L)' 'SLPTQNSNRAYDVGVILESFITSIWCGANRFLHTEVTRADKALGHIFGWKHTPAQDAYKRYFSKFNAKTNLEV' A
#
# COMPACT_ATOMS: atom_id res chain seq x y z
N SER A 1 -14.84 -6.28 -6.90
CA SER A 1 -13.52 -6.95 -6.75
C SER A 1 -12.43 -5.89 -6.54
N LEU A 2 -11.25 -6.25 -5.98
CA LEU A 2 -10.17 -5.28 -5.77
C LEU A 2 -9.46 -4.89 -7.09
N PRO A 3 -9.03 -3.62 -7.26
CA PRO A 3 -8.29 -3.19 -8.45
C PRO A 3 -6.96 -3.93 -8.62
N THR A 4 -6.76 -4.56 -9.77
CA THR A 4 -5.53 -5.28 -10.10
C THR A 4 -4.43 -4.33 -10.56
N GLN A 5 -3.18 -4.81 -10.52
CA GLN A 5 -2.02 -4.09 -11.02
C GLN A 5 -1.64 -4.60 -12.41
N ASN A 6 -1.38 -3.69 -13.36
CA ASN A 6 -1.05 -4.03 -14.75
C ASN A 6 0.44 -3.85 -15.09
N SER A 7 1.31 -3.66 -14.08
CA SER A 7 2.75 -3.42 -14.28
C SER A 7 3.59 -4.60 -13.80
N ASN A 8 4.59 -4.97 -14.57
CA ASN A 8 5.56 -6.03 -14.24
C ASN A 8 6.43 -5.71 -13.02
N ARG A 9 6.46 -4.45 -12.58
CA ARG A 9 7.13 -4.01 -11.34
C ARG A 9 6.14 -3.58 -10.26
N ALA A 10 4.86 -3.94 -10.40
CA ALA A 10 3.88 -3.62 -9.39
C ALA A 10 4.09 -4.49 -8.14
N TYR A 11 3.73 -3.90 -7.00
CA TYR A 11 3.58 -4.65 -5.76
C TYR A 11 2.34 -5.53 -5.84
N ASP A 12 2.39 -6.69 -5.20
CA ASP A 12 1.20 -7.49 -4.96
C ASP A 12 0.16 -6.67 -4.18
N VAL A 13 -1.12 -6.85 -4.50
CA VAL A 13 -2.20 -6.09 -3.87
C VAL A 13 -2.26 -6.36 -2.36
N GLY A 14 -1.98 -7.60 -1.93
CA GLY A 14 -1.88 -7.96 -0.52
C GLY A 14 -0.78 -7.17 0.18
N VAL A 15 0.41 -7.07 -0.43
CA VAL A 15 1.52 -6.28 0.12
C VAL A 15 1.16 -4.79 0.22
N ILE A 16 0.51 -4.21 -0.78
CA ILE A 16 0.08 -2.79 -0.75
C ILE A 16 -0.87 -2.55 0.43
N LEU A 17 -1.86 -3.42 0.62
CA LEU A 17 -2.86 -3.25 1.67
C LEU A 17 -2.29 -3.52 3.06
N GLU A 18 -1.56 -4.63 3.22
CA GLU A 18 -0.95 -5.02 4.49
C GLU A 18 0.06 -3.98 4.97
N SER A 19 0.97 -3.52 4.10
CA SER A 19 1.97 -2.52 4.50
C SER A 19 1.37 -1.15 4.78
N PHE A 20 0.27 -0.78 4.08
CA PHE A 20 -0.47 0.45 4.36
C PHE A 20 -1.16 0.41 5.73
N ILE A 21 -1.87 -0.68 6.04
CA ILE A 21 -2.54 -0.87 7.34
C ILE A 21 -1.50 -0.90 8.47
N THR A 22 -0.40 -1.64 8.29
CA THR A 22 0.70 -1.66 9.26
C THR A 22 1.27 -0.25 9.46
N SER A 23 1.41 0.55 8.41
CA SER A 23 1.85 1.96 8.55
C SER A 23 0.90 2.77 9.43
N ILE A 24 -0.42 2.58 9.30
CA ILE A 24 -1.43 3.26 10.13
C ILE A 24 -1.31 2.82 11.58
N TRP A 25 -1.15 1.52 11.85
CA TRP A 25 -0.93 1.00 13.21
C TRP A 25 0.36 1.53 13.84
N CYS A 26 1.38 1.78 13.03
CA CYS A 26 2.63 2.44 13.45
C CYS A 26 2.52 3.98 13.54
N GLY A 27 1.33 4.57 13.36
CA GLY A 27 1.08 6.00 13.56
C GLY A 27 1.13 6.87 12.29
N ALA A 28 1.12 6.29 11.10
CA ALA A 28 1.04 7.06 9.86
C ALA A 28 -0.33 7.76 9.73
N ASN A 29 -0.29 9.09 9.60
CA ASN A 29 -1.48 9.94 9.43
C ASN A 29 -1.55 10.59 8.03
N ARG A 30 -0.45 10.54 7.27
CA ARG A 30 -0.33 11.07 5.91
C ARG A 30 0.44 10.08 5.07
N PHE A 31 0.23 10.08 3.75
CA PHE A 31 0.97 9.19 2.84
C PHE A 31 2.49 9.32 2.99
N LEU A 32 3.02 10.52 3.22
CA LEU A 32 4.45 10.73 3.47
C LEU A 32 4.97 9.95 4.69
N HIS A 33 4.14 9.74 5.72
CA HIS A 33 4.55 9.03 6.93
C HIS A 33 4.79 7.53 6.67
N THR A 34 4.22 6.97 5.60
CA THR A 34 4.46 5.56 5.22
C THR A 34 5.91 5.30 4.81
N GLU A 35 6.71 6.34 4.51
CA GLU A 35 8.14 6.19 4.26
C GLU A 35 8.91 5.77 5.54
N VAL A 36 8.37 6.02 6.74
CA VAL A 36 8.94 5.51 8.00
C VAL A 36 8.83 3.98 8.04
N THR A 37 7.64 3.43 7.79
CA THR A 37 7.42 1.98 7.68
C THR A 37 8.24 1.37 6.53
N ARG A 38 8.45 2.12 5.45
CA ARG A 38 9.33 1.68 4.35
C ARG A 38 10.80 1.59 4.76
N ALA A 39 11.27 2.52 5.58
CA ALA A 39 12.63 2.50 6.12
C ALA A 39 12.82 1.43 7.20
N ASP A 40 11.74 0.98 7.84
CA ASP A 40 11.74 -0.08 8.84
C ASP A 40 11.92 -1.47 8.22
N LYS A 41 13.16 -1.94 8.23
CA LYS A 41 13.50 -3.29 7.75
C LYS A 41 12.98 -4.38 8.67
N ALA A 42 12.78 -4.13 9.97
CA ALA A 42 12.28 -5.15 10.89
C ALA A 42 10.85 -5.51 10.54
N LEU A 43 10.00 -4.52 10.28
CA LEU A 43 8.63 -4.75 9.78
C LEU A 43 8.65 -5.49 8.44
N GLY A 44 9.50 -5.08 7.49
CA GLY A 44 9.64 -5.79 6.22
C GLY A 44 10.02 -7.27 6.39
N HIS A 45 10.87 -7.60 7.36
CA HIS A 45 11.26 -8.98 7.66
C HIS A 45 10.14 -9.77 8.36
N ILE A 46 9.45 -9.15 9.33
CA ILE A 46 8.34 -9.79 10.09
C ILE A 46 7.19 -10.18 9.16
N PHE A 47 6.81 -9.28 8.25
CA PHE A 47 5.70 -9.50 7.31
C PHE A 47 6.14 -10.13 5.97
N GLY A 48 7.44 -10.40 5.78
CA GLY A 48 7.95 -11.03 4.56
C GLY A 48 7.85 -10.15 3.31
N TRP A 49 7.83 -8.83 3.45
CA TRP A 49 7.82 -7.91 2.31
C TRP A 49 9.19 -7.88 1.63
N LYS A 50 9.25 -8.35 0.39
CA LYS A 50 10.48 -8.23 -0.43
C LYS A 50 10.93 -6.78 -0.59
N HIS A 51 9.96 -5.89 -0.82
CA HIS A 51 10.15 -4.45 -0.89
C HIS A 51 8.91 -3.77 -0.30
N THR A 52 9.10 -2.87 0.66
CA THR A 52 7.99 -2.08 1.20
C THR A 52 7.61 -0.97 0.21
N PRO A 53 6.31 -0.81 -0.13
CA PRO A 53 5.88 0.21 -1.08
C PRO A 53 6.18 1.64 -0.62
N ALA A 54 6.49 2.49 -1.60
CA ALA A 54 6.60 3.94 -1.44
C ALA A 54 5.23 4.60 -1.34
N GLN A 55 5.18 5.82 -0.79
CA GLN A 55 3.96 6.62 -0.67
C GLN A 55 3.18 6.74 -1.99
N ASP A 56 3.89 6.84 -3.11
CA ASP A 56 3.28 7.02 -4.43
C ASP A 56 2.63 5.72 -4.95
N ALA A 57 3.09 4.55 -4.49
CA ALA A 57 2.44 3.28 -4.79
C ALA A 57 1.05 3.22 -4.14
N TYR A 58 0.94 3.64 -2.87
CA TYR A 58 -0.35 3.72 -2.18
C TYR A 58 -1.28 4.72 -2.86
N LYS A 59 -0.80 5.95 -3.15
CA LYS A 59 -1.61 6.96 -3.86
C LYS A 59 -2.14 6.41 -5.18
N ARG A 60 -1.27 5.85 -6.03
CA ARG A 60 -1.66 5.27 -7.31
C ARG A 60 -2.67 4.13 -7.15
N TYR A 61 -2.52 3.29 -6.12
CA TYR A 61 -3.47 2.23 -5.83
C TYR A 61 -4.84 2.79 -5.43
N PHE A 62 -4.87 3.69 -4.45
CA PHE A 62 -6.12 4.24 -3.92
C PHE A 62 -6.84 5.18 -4.90
N SER A 63 -6.10 5.85 -5.80
CA SER A 63 -6.70 6.62 -6.90
C SER A 63 -7.49 5.78 -7.91
N LYS A 64 -7.36 4.45 -7.90
CA LYS A 64 -8.18 3.56 -8.74
C LYS A 64 -9.62 3.44 -8.24
N PHE A 65 -9.86 3.74 -6.95
CA PHE A 65 -11.20 3.77 -6.40
C PHE A 65 -11.82 5.13 -6.71
N ASN A 66 -13.01 5.11 -7.32
CA ASN A 66 -13.82 6.31 -7.48
C ASN A 66 -15.24 6.03 -6.99
N ALA A 67 -15.94 7.08 -6.54
CA ALA A 67 -17.29 6.95 -5.98
C ALA A 67 -18.28 6.29 -6.95
N LYS A 68 -18.11 6.51 -8.26
CA LYS A 68 -18.94 5.93 -9.30
C LYS A 68 -18.75 4.41 -9.40
N THR A 69 -17.52 3.92 -9.49
CA THR A 69 -17.21 2.48 -9.56
C THR A 69 -17.43 1.75 -8.24
N ASN A 70 -17.40 2.45 -7.09
CA ASN A 70 -17.68 1.84 -5.80
C ASN A 70 -19.17 1.56 -5.56
N LEU A 71 -20.06 2.35 -6.18
CA LEU A 71 -21.52 2.18 -6.07
C LEU A 71 -22.10 1.20 -7.10
N GLU A 72 -21.32 0.87 -8.15
CA GLU A 72 -21.68 -0.08 -9.20
C GLU A 72 -21.34 -1.54 -8.83
N VAL A 73 -20.79 -1.79 -7.64
CA VAL A 73 -20.42 -3.12 -7.10
C VAL A 73 -21.46 -3.63 -6.12
#